data_AF-A0A0Q8IGC4-F1
#
_entry.id   AF-A0A0Q8IGC4-F1
#
_cell.length_a   1.000
_cell.length_b   1.000
_cell.length_c   1.000
_cell.angle_alpha   90.00
_cell.angle_beta   90.00
_cell.angle_gamma   90.00
#
_symmetry.space_group_name_H-M   'P 1'
#
loop_
_entity.id
_entity.type
_entity.pdbx_description
1 polymer ?
#
loop_
_entity_poly.entity_id
_entity_poly.type
_entity_poly.pdbx_seq_one_letter_code
_entity_poly.pdbx_strand_id
1 'polypeptide(L)'
;MNTHILNAPGELFLGSDAATALAQGARRFSSAAKAVRFAMEQAAPVSLHGAMLRINGTTLGPEQIRVLHRQMETIGQARGTRQ
;
A
#
# COMPACT_ATOMS: atom_id res chain seq x y z
N MET A 1 5.21 16.65 -5.83
CA MET A 1 4.97 15.41 -5.06
C MET A 1 3.98 14.57 -5.84
N ASN A 2 4.39 13.41 -6.37
CA ASN A 2 3.62 12.66 -7.37
C ASN A 2 2.49 11.83 -6.73
N THR A 3 1.40 12.49 -6.35
CA THR A 3 0.13 11.83 -5.96
C THR A 3 -0.48 11.02 -7.10
N HIS A 4 -0.01 11.22 -8.33
CA HIS A 4 -0.38 10.42 -9.51
C HIS A 4 -0.10 8.92 -9.31
N ILE A 5 0.95 8.54 -8.57
CA ILE A 5 1.26 7.13 -8.32
C ILE A 5 0.15 6.44 -7.52
N LEU A 6 -0.58 7.20 -6.70
CA LEU A 6 -1.67 6.68 -5.86
C LEU A 6 -2.85 6.21 -6.70
N ASN A 7 -3.09 6.83 -7.84
CA ASN A 7 -4.15 6.46 -8.79
C ASN A 7 -3.70 5.37 -9.76
N ALA A 8 -2.40 5.18 -9.94
CA ALA A 8 -1.86 4.15 -10.81
C ALA A 8 -2.17 2.74 -10.25
N PRO A 9 -2.45 1.76 -11.13
CA PRO A 9 -2.67 0.38 -10.70
C PRO A 9 -1.44 -0.18 -10.00
N GLY A 10 -1.69 -0.98 -8.97
CA GLY A 10 -0.64 -1.54 -8.13
C GLY A 10 -0.89 -3.00 -7.76
N GLU A 11 0.18 -3.76 -7.58
CA GLU A 11 0.17 -5.16 -7.20
C GLU A 11 0.72 -5.28 -5.78
N LEU A 12 -0.11 -5.69 -4.84
CA LEU A 12 0.24 -5.84 -3.43
C LEU A 12 0.49 -7.32 -3.12
N PHE A 13 1.65 -7.60 -2.57
CA PHE A 13 2.04 -8.92 -2.08
C PHE A 13 1.94 -8.87 -0.56
N LEU A 14 1.11 -9.74 0.02
CA LEU A 14 0.87 -9.82 1.47
C LEU A 14 1.37 -11.17 1.98
N GLY A 15 2.13 -11.13 3.06
CA GLY A 15 2.66 -12.33 3.71
C GLY A 15 3.53 -11.94 4.89
N SER A 16 3.68 -12.87 5.83
CA SER A 16 4.58 -12.69 6.97
C SER A 16 6.01 -12.41 6.52
N ASP A 17 6.43 -13.04 5.42
CA ASP A 17 7.75 -12.95 4.83
C ASP A 17 7.66 -12.79 3.31
N ALA A 18 8.72 -12.27 2.67
CA ALA A 18 8.74 -12.08 1.21
C ALA A 18 8.47 -13.39 0.44
N ALA A 19 8.93 -14.53 0.96
CA ALA A 19 8.66 -15.85 0.39
C ALA A 19 7.17 -16.22 0.45
N THR A 20 6.52 -16.01 1.59
CA THR A 20 5.07 -16.23 1.76
C THR A 20 4.28 -15.25 0.92
N ALA A 21 4.72 -13.99 0.83
CA ALA A 21 4.07 -12.97 0.02
C ALA A 21 4.12 -13.31 -1.48
N LEU A 22 5.24 -13.89 -1.95
CA LEU A 22 5.31 -14.45 -3.31
C LEU A 22 4.41 -15.66 -3.49
N ALA A 23 4.40 -16.59 -2.52
CA ALA A 23 3.62 -17.81 -2.58
C ALA A 23 2.09 -17.56 -2.55
N GLN A 24 1.64 -16.56 -1.79
CA GLN A 24 0.24 -16.10 -1.77
C GLN A 24 -0.15 -15.35 -3.05
N GLY A 25 0.84 -14.83 -3.77
CA GLY A 25 0.67 -14.15 -5.05
C GLY A 25 0.32 -12.67 -4.91
N ALA A 26 0.52 -11.95 -6.02
CA ALA A 26 0.25 -10.53 -6.11
C ALA A 26 -1.26 -10.28 -6.19
N ARG A 27 -1.79 -9.47 -5.28
CA ARG A 27 -3.16 -8.97 -5.37
C ARG A 27 -3.16 -7.66 -6.15
N ARG A 28 -3.76 -7.68 -7.35
CA ARG A 28 -3.91 -6.48 -8.17
C ARG A 28 -5.01 -5.57 -7.64
N PHE A 29 -4.69 -4.29 -7.57
CA PHE A 29 -5.62 -3.22 -7.22
C PHE A 29 -5.68 -2.20 -8.35
N SER A 30 -6.86 -1.62 -8.51
CA SER A 30 -7.10 -0.55 -9.48
C SER A 30 -6.23 0.69 -9.24
N SER A 31 -5.77 0.88 -7.99
CA SER A 31 -4.99 2.03 -7.58
C SER A 31 -4.11 1.68 -6.38
N ALA A 32 -2.90 2.23 -6.32
CA ALA A 32 -1.97 2.04 -5.21
C ALA A 32 -2.55 2.53 -3.87
N ALA A 33 -3.36 3.59 -3.86
CA ALA A 33 -4.08 4.03 -2.66
C ALA A 33 -4.96 2.92 -2.05
N LYS A 34 -5.68 2.18 -2.90
CA LYS A 34 -6.52 1.06 -2.44
C LYS A 34 -5.67 -0.08 -1.92
N ALA A 35 -4.53 -0.37 -2.57
CA ALA A 35 -3.60 -1.38 -2.11
C ALA A 35 -3.02 -1.06 -0.73
N VAL A 36 -2.56 0.18 -0.52
CA VAL A 36 -2.01 0.65 0.77
C VAL A 36 -3.06 0.59 1.86
N ARG A 37 -4.28 1.06 1.58
CA ARG A 37 -5.40 1.01 2.54
C ARG A 37 -5.76 -0.44 2.89
N PHE A 38 -5.84 -1.32 1.90
CA PHE A 38 -6.09 -2.75 2.12
C PHE A 38 -4.97 -3.38 2.95
N ALA A 39 -3.71 -3.07 2.67
CA ALA A 39 -2.58 -3.56 3.46
C ALA A 39 -2.69 -3.15 4.94
N MET A 40 -3.13 -1.92 5.21
CA MET A 40 -3.19 -1.39 6.58
C MET A 40 -4.47 -1.79 7.33
N GLU A 41 -5.63 -1.86 6.65
CA GLU A 41 -6.91 -2.20 7.28
C GLU A 41 -7.20 -3.70 7.32
N GLN A 42 -6.79 -4.46 6.29
CA GLN A 42 -7.19 -5.86 6.11
C GLN A 42 -6.05 -6.84 6.38
N ALA A 43 -4.78 -6.41 6.31
CA ALA A 43 -3.68 -7.30 6.67
C ALA A 43 -3.49 -7.30 8.19
N ALA A 44 -3.50 -8.49 8.80
CA ALA A 44 -3.10 -8.65 10.19
C ALA A 44 -1.68 -8.07 10.40
N PRO A 45 -1.35 -7.53 11.58
CA PRO A 45 -0.06 -6.86 11.86
C PRO A 45 1.18 -7.70 11.52
N VAL A 46 1.06 -9.03 11.51
CA VAL A 46 2.12 -9.98 11.13
C VAL A 46 2.34 -10.06 9.61
N SER A 47 1.28 -9.90 8.80
CA SER A 47 1.35 -10.02 7.33
C SER A 47 1.88 -8.77 6.64
N LEU A 48 2.18 -7.71 7.40
CA LEU A 48 2.76 -6.48 6.87
C LEU A 48 4.29 -6.51 6.90
N HIS A 49 4.92 -7.43 7.64
CA HIS A 49 6.38 -7.45 7.80
C HIS A 49 7.08 -7.82 6.48
N GLY A 50 6.51 -8.74 5.70
CA GLY A 50 6.97 -9.12 4.36
C GLY A 50 6.21 -8.46 3.21
N ALA A 51 5.37 -7.44 3.48
CA ALA A 51 4.51 -6.87 2.46
C ALA A 51 5.29 -6.03 1.44
N MET A 52 4.95 -6.19 0.15
CA MET A 52 5.58 -5.44 -0.94
C MET A 52 4.50 -4.91 -1.89
N LEU A 53 4.63 -3.65 -2.31
CA LEU A 53 3.69 -3.01 -3.22
C LEU A 53 4.41 -2.59 -4.49
N ARG A 54 4.04 -3.18 -5.62
CA ARG A 54 4.55 -2.81 -6.95
C ARG A 54 3.59 -1.84 -7.64
N ILE A 55 4.09 -0.69 -8.08
CA ILE A 55 3.31 0.33 -8.79
C ILE A 55 4.13 0.75 -10.01
N ASN A 56 3.62 0.52 -11.21
CA ASN A 56 4.25 0.96 -12.45
C ASN A 56 5.76 0.62 -12.55
N GLY A 57 6.15 -0.58 -12.13
CA GLY A 57 7.55 -1.04 -12.10
C GLY A 57 8.38 -0.62 -10.88
N THR A 58 7.85 0.24 -10.02
CA THR A 58 8.48 0.59 -8.74
C THR A 58 8.00 -0.34 -7.64
N THR A 59 8.93 -0.96 -6.92
CA THR A 59 8.60 -1.81 -5.77
C THR A 59 8.82 -1.06 -4.47
N LEU A 60 7.78 -0.97 -3.66
CA LEU A 60 7.78 -0.34 -2.34
C LEU A 60 7.76 -1.43 -1.26
N GLY A 61 8.69 -1.34 -0.33
CA GLY A 61 8.71 -2.20 0.86
C GLY A 61 7.69 -1.78 1.92
N PRO A 62 7.62 -2.53 3.03
CA PRO A 62 6.61 -2.34 4.07
C PRO A 62 6.75 -0.99 4.79
N GLU A 63 7.97 -0.50 5.00
CA GLU A 63 8.21 0.83 5.56
C GLU A 63 7.69 1.95 4.65
N GLN A 64 7.94 1.82 3.34
CA GLN A 64 7.44 2.80 2.37
C GLN A 64 5.93 2.79 2.27
N ILE A 65 5.28 1.63 2.36
CA ILE A 65 3.81 1.51 2.42
C ILE A 65 3.26 2.27 3.64
N ARG A 66 3.89 2.12 4.82
CA ARG A 66 3.48 2.85 6.04
C ARG A 66 3.66 4.37 5.89
N VAL A 67 4.77 4.81 5.30
CA VAL A 67 5.01 6.24 5.03
C VAL A 67 3.96 6.77 4.06
N LEU A 68 3.67 6.03 2.98
CA LEU A 68 2.65 6.39 2.00
C LEU A 68 1.26 6.49 2.65
N HIS A 69 0.91 5.55 3.52
CA HIS A 69 -0.36 5.56 4.25
C HIS A 69 -0.50 6.83 5.10
N ARG A 70 0.52 7.15 5.91
CA ARG A 70 0.51 8.38 6.73
C ARG A 70 0.42 9.65 5.87
N GLN A 71 1.09 9.67 4.72
CA GLN A 71 0.98 10.78 3.77
C GLN A 71 -0.43 10.88 3.17
N MET A 72 -1.03 9.75 2.79
CA MET A 72 -2.41 9.70 2.31
C MET A 72 -3.41 10.17 3.36
N GLU A 73 -3.24 9.75 4.62
CA GLU A 73 -4.04 10.24 5.74
C GLU A 73 -3.87 11.74 5.89
N THR A 74 -2.64 12.26 5.86
CA THR A 74 -2.39 13.72 5.91
C THR A 74 -3.09 14.47 4.77
N ILE A 75 -3.03 13.94 3.53
CA ILE A 75 -3.67 14.54 2.34
C ILE A 75 -5.21 14.43 2.42
N GLY A 76 -5.74 13.32 2.94
CA GLY A 76 -7.18 13.10 3.14
C GLY A 76 -7.74 13.96 4.27
N GLN A 77 -6.99 14.11 5.37
CA GLN A 77 -7.32 14.98 6.51
C GLN A 77 -7.29 16.46 6.12
N ALA A 78 -6.37 16.86 5.23
CA ALA A 78 -6.36 18.21 4.65
C ALA A 78 -7.61 18.52 3.81
N ARG A 79 -8.39 17.51 3.40
CA ARG A 79 -9.71 17.68 2.76
C ARG A 79 -10.89 17.59 3.73
N GLY A 80 -10.64 17.24 4.99
CA GLY A 80 -11.66 17.05 6.04
C GLY A 80 -11.87 18.26 6.95
N THR A 81 -11.00 19.27 6.95
CA THR A 81 -11.18 20.47 7.79
C THR A 81 -11.93 21.57 7.05
N ARG A 82 -13.23 21.34 6.82
CA ARG A 82 -14.20 22.41 6.58
C ARG A 82 -15.60 21.96 7.00
N GLN A 83 -15.86 22.00 8.30
CA GLN A 83 -17.19 22.26 8.84
C GLN A 83 -17.06 23.31 9.93
#